data_AF-A0A117IU26-F1
#
_entry.id   AF-A0A117IU26-F1
#
_cell.length_a   1.000
_cell.length_b   1.000
_cell.length_c   1.000
_cell.angle_alpha   90.00
_cell.angle_beta   90.00
_cell.angle_gamma   90.00
#
_symmetry.space_group_name_H-M   'P 1'
#
loop_
_entity.id
_entity.type
_entity.pdbx_description
1 polymer ?
#
loop_
_entity_poly.entity_id
_entity_poly.type
_entity_poly.pdbx_seq_one_letter_code
_entity_poly.pdbx_strand_id
1 'polypeptide(L)' 'MTKLTQEEVQRRRELTEKLQKGTLTPEEAQELIEILEKEKKIAEEERDFAALVAIFLLLALIAMYLNKKQ' A
#
# COMPACT_ATOMS: atom_id res chain seq x y z
N MET A 1 -0.84 20.39 3.75
CA MET A 1 -1.89 19.36 3.52
C MET A 1 -1.31 18.31 2.60
N THR A 2 -0.59 17.36 3.18
CA THR A 2 -0.05 16.19 2.49
C THR A 2 -1.17 15.16 2.41
N LYS A 3 -1.92 15.15 1.30
CA LYS A 3 -2.95 14.14 1.01
C LYS A 3 -2.54 13.41 -0.26
N LEU A 4 -2.84 12.12 -0.35
CA LEU A 4 -2.73 11.41 -1.62
C LEU A 4 -3.56 12.10 -2.69
N THR A 5 -3.01 12.17 -3.90
CA THR A 5 -3.73 12.59 -5.09
C THR A 5 -4.84 11.59 -5.43
N GLN A 6 -5.87 12.03 -6.17
CA GLN A 6 -6.93 11.12 -6.60
C GLN A 6 -6.40 9.96 -7.46
N GLU A 7 -5.36 10.22 -8.27
CA GLU A 7 -4.70 9.20 -9.07
C GLU A 7 -4.04 8.14 -8.17
N GLU A 8 -3.29 8.54 -7.13
CA GLU A 8 -2.68 7.59 -6.19
C GLU A 8 -3.73 6.78 -5.43
N VAL A 9 -4.86 7.39 -5.04
CA VAL A 9 -5.95 6.66 -4.37
C VAL A 9 -6.59 5.63 -5.30
N GLN A 10 -6.81 5.98 -6.58
CA GLN A 10 -7.30 5.02 -7.57
C GLN A 10 -6.28 3.91 -7.81
N ARG A 11 -5.00 4.27 -7.95
CA ARG A 11 -3.93 3.31 -8.20
C ARG A 11 -3.77 2.34 -7.05
N ARG A 12 -3.80 2.82 -5.80
CA ARG A 12 -3.81 1.98 -4.59
C ARG A 12 -4.94 0.95 -4.62
N ARG A 13 -6.16 1.36 -4.98
CA ARG A 13 -7.31 0.45 -5.07
C ARG A 13 -7.10 -0.61 -6.15
N GLU A 14 -6.66 -0.21 -7.33
CA GLU A 14 -6.39 -1.12 -8.45
C GLU A 14 -5.33 -2.17 -8.06
N LEU A 15 -4.23 -1.73 -7.46
CA LEU A 15 -3.15 -2.60 -7.01
C LEU A 15 -3.61 -3.51 -5.86
N THR A 16 -4.42 -3.01 -4.93
CA THR A 16 -5.00 -3.84 -3.87
C THR A 16 -5.93 -4.91 -4.43
N GLU A 17 -6.73 -4.60 -5.45
CA GLU A 17 -7.56 -5.59 -6.13
C GLU A 17 -6.71 -6.65 -6.84
N LYS A 18 -5.62 -6.25 -7.50
CA LYS A 18 -4.68 -7.17 -8.13
C LYS A 18 -3.98 -8.07 -7.10
N LEU A 19 -3.66 -7.54 -5.91
CA LEU A 19 -3.14 -8.31 -4.79
C LEU A 19 -4.15 -9.38 -4.33
N GLN A 20 -5.42 -9.00 -4.16
CA GLN A 20 -6.50 -9.92 -3.78
C GLN A 20 -6.77 -10.99 -4.85
N LYS A 21 -6.72 -10.61 -6.13
CA LYS A 21 -6.86 -11.53 -7.27
C LYS A 21 -5.61 -12.40 -7.47
N GLY A 22 -4.53 -12.12 -6.76
CA GLY A 22 -3.25 -12.82 -6.89
C GLY A 22 -2.54 -12.56 -8.23
N THR A 23 -2.93 -11.53 -8.97
CA THR A 23 -2.36 -11.17 -10.28
C THR A 23 -1.32 -10.06 -10.21
N LEU A 24 -1.07 -9.50 -9.02
CA LEU A 24 -0.11 -8.42 -8.81
C LEU A 24 1.31 -8.81 -9.26
N THR A 25 1.97 -7.95 -10.04
CA THR A 25 3.38 -8.14 -10.40
C THR A 25 4.32 -7.58 -9.34
N PRO A 26 5.61 -7.97 -9.32
CA PRO A 26 6.59 -7.38 -8.41
C PRO A 26 6.75 -5.86 -8.57
N GLU A 27 6.67 -5.36 -9.81
CA GLU A 27 6.72 -3.93 -10.12
C GLU A 27 5.51 -3.19 -9.54
N GLU A 28 4.32 -3.76 -9.74
CA GLU A 28 3.06 -3.24 -9.19
C GLU A 28 3.02 -3.30 -7.65
N ALA A 29 3.63 -4.31 -7.06
CA ALA A 29 3.80 -4.40 -5.62
C ALA A 29 4.71 -3.29 -5.09
N GLN A 30 5.78 -2.96 -5.81
CA GLN A 30 6.66 -1.84 -5.47
C GLN A 30 5.90 -0.51 -5.56
N GLU A 31 5.10 -0.29 -6.61
CA GLU A 31 4.23 0.90 -6.71
C GLU A 31 3.27 1.00 -5.51
N LEU A 32 2.66 -0.13 -5.10
CA LEU A 32 1.75 -0.15 -3.95
C LEU A 32 2.47 0.19 -2.64
N ILE A 33 3.70 -0.30 -2.46
CA ILE A 33 4.54 0.02 -1.31
C ILE A 33 4.85 1.53 -1.28
N GLU A 34 5.22 2.14 -2.40
CA GLU A 34 5.51 3.58 -2.47
C GLU A 34 4.30 4.44 -2.10
N ILE A 35 3.09 4.05 -2.55
CA ILE A 35 1.86 4.73 -2.18
C ILE A 35 1.58 4.58 -0.68
N LEU A 36 1.76 3.37 -0.13
CA LEU A 36 1.57 3.10 1.29
C LEU A 36 2.60 3.83 2.17
N GLU A 37 3.84 3.99 1.73
CA GLU A 37 4.85 4.79 2.45
C GLU A 37 4.47 6.27 2.52
N LYS A 38 3.89 6.82 1.44
CA LYS A 38 3.32 8.17 1.46
C LYS A 38 2.17 8.27 2.46
N GLU A 39 1.24 7.31 2.46
CA GLU A 39 0.15 7.28 3.45
C GLU A 39 0.66 7.15 4.87
N LYS A 40 1.70 6.33 5.08
CA LYS A 40 2.31 6.14 6.39
C LYS A 40 2.83 7.47 6.91
N LYS A 41 3.56 8.22 6.07
CA LYS A 41 4.08 9.53 6.45
C LYS A 41 2.96 10.51 6.83
N ILE A 42 1.85 10.49 6.10
CA ILE A 42 0.66 11.31 6.41
C ILE A 42 0.05 10.89 7.75
N ALA A 43 -0.14 9.60 7.97
CA ALA A 43 -0.67 9.06 9.22
C ALA A 43 0.27 9.32 10.42
N GLU A 44 1.58 9.33 10.22
CA GLU A 44 2.56 9.75 11.23
C GLU A 44 2.41 11.24 11.57
N GLU A 45 2.23 12.11 10.55
CA GLU A 45 1.98 13.54 10.75
C GLU A 45 0.64 13.79 11.49
N GLU A 46 -0.41 13.04 11.15
CA GLU A 46 -1.73 13.15 11.79
C GLU A 46 -1.83 12.40 13.13
N ARG A 47 -0.79 11.66 13.53
CA ARG A 47 -0.76 10.76 14.70
C ARG A 47 -1.92 9.76 14.70
N ASP A 48 -2.34 9.33 13.52
CA ASP A 48 -3.35 8.31 13.34
C ASP A 48 -2.72 6.92 13.44
N PHE A 49 -2.61 6.42 14.68
CA PHE A 49 -2.06 5.10 14.96
C PHE A 49 -2.88 3.97 14.33
N ALA A 50 -4.19 4.15 14.14
CA ALA A 50 -5.02 3.12 13.51
C ALA A 50 -4.68 2.99 12.03
N ALA A 51 -4.52 4.11 11.33
CA ALA A 51 -4.06 4.13 9.94
C ALA A 51 -2.66 3.52 9.79
N LEU A 52 -1.72 3.84 10.70
CA LEU A 52 -0.37 3.27 10.69
C LEU A 52 -0.37 1.74 10.83
N VAL A 53 -1.20 1.22 11.74
CA VAL A 53 -1.35 -0.24 11.92
C VAL A 53 -1.92 -0.88 10.65
N ALA A 54 -2.95 -0.27 10.04
CA ALA A 54 -3.53 -0.78 8.80
C ALA A 54 -2.53 -0.81 7.64
N ILE A 55 -1.73 0.25 7.50
CA ILE A 55 -0.68 0.35 6.47
C ILE A 55 0.40 -0.71 6.70
N PHE A 56 0.83 -0.90 7.96
CA PHE A 56 1.82 -1.92 8.30
C PHE A 56 1.34 -3.34 7.97
N LEU A 57 0.05 -3.64 8.24
CA LEU A 57 -0.56 -4.92 7.86
C LEU A 57 -0.61 -5.12 6.35
N LEU A 58 -0.95 -4.07 5.57
CA LEU A 58 -0.94 -4.13 4.11
C LEU A 58 0.46 -4.37 3.55
N LEU A 59 1.48 -3.70 4.09
CA LEU A 59 2.88 -3.93 3.69
C LEU A 59 3.32 -5.37 3.99
N ALA A 60 2.94 -5.92 5.16
CA ALA A 60 3.23 -7.31 5.50
C ALA A 60 2.55 -8.31 4.54
N LEU A 61 1.31 -8.04 4.11
CA LEU A 61 0.61 -8.86 3.11
C LEU A 61 1.30 -8.82 1.75
N ILE A 62 1.77 -7.65 1.31
CA ILE A 62 2.51 -7.51 0.05
C ILE A 62 3.83 -8.28 0.14
N ALA A 63 4.58 -8.14 1.23
CA ALA A 63 5.83 -8.86 1.44
C ALA A 63 5.61 -10.39 1.45
N MET A 64 4.55 -10.87 2.11
CA MET A 64 4.18 -12.29 2.09
C MET A 64 3.79 -12.76 0.69
N TYR A 65 3.05 -11.94 -0.06
CA TYR A 65 2.67 -12.24 -1.44
C TYR A 65 3.87 -12.34 -2.36
N LEU A 66 4.83 -11.41 -2.25
CA LEU A 66 6.08 -11.43 -3.01
C LEU A 66 6.94 -12.65 -2.67
N ASN A 67 7.07 -12.97 -1.37
CA ASN A 67 7.83 -14.13 -0.92
C ASN A 67 7.21 -15.47 -1.35
N LYS A 68 5.89 -15.52 -1.58
CA LYS A 68 5.20 -16.72 -2.08
C LYS A 68 5.37 -16.93 -3.59
N LYS A 69 5.76 -15.88 -4.33
CA LYS A 69 5.91 -15.90 -5.79
C LYS A 69 7.36 -16.08 -6.26
N GLN A 70 8.35 -15.92 -5.37
CA GLN A 70 9.73 -16.39 -5.56
C GLN A 70 9.83 -17.89 -5.33
#